data_AF-A0A176VMW1-F1
#
_entry.id   AF-A0A176VMW1-F1
#
_cell.length_a   1.000
_cell.length_b   1.000
_cell.length_c   1.000
_cell.angle_alpha   90.00
_cell.angle_beta   90.00
_cell.angle_gamma   90.00
#
_symmetry.space_group_name_H-M   'P 1'
#
loop_
_entity.id
_entity.type
_entity.pdbx_description
1 polymer ?
#
loop_
_entity_poly.entity_id
_entity_poly.type
_entity_poly.pdbx_seq_one_letter_code
_entity_poly.pdbx_strand_id
1 'polypeptide(L)'
;MSNLHTPSSFDTDPGLVSNIRITNTMSFVSLAYNKCMRMSETVIFERLDFVDFAQTVSLSVSELQSDSFRPHDCVIIIDMATEEELKRMREETVYIAKLAEEAKRFDDMQKAMEKLVRNISDGELTDEERILLFRGYKNVFGASRKSWKILSSIEAEQAKKKGDHDRTQADAELLREYKREIELEMSGLCDNVFSLLDTLLIPTSTTAESKVFFLKMKADFLRYVTEFKTGAEAKEAADTTRLTYETAYDIAEKELAPTHPCRLGLMLNFSVFFYEILKSPDHACRLAKRAFEEAVELEESNEDSIHIIDLLRNNFTVWTSGRHDEAGIKEKSKSQELPERG
;
A
#
# COMPACT_ATOMS: atom_id res chain seq x y z
N MET A 1 10.87 68.48 -18.21
CA MET A 1 11.74 68.15 -19.37
C MET A 1 12.84 67.24 -18.87
N SER A 2 13.36 66.39 -19.75
CA SER A 2 14.37 65.32 -19.57
C SER A 2 13.97 64.14 -18.68
N ASN A 3 14.23 62.87 -19.00
CA ASN A 3 14.47 62.06 -20.21
C ASN A 3 15.02 60.73 -19.67
N LEU A 4 14.41 59.62 -20.08
CA LEU A 4 14.94 58.25 -20.24
C LEU A 4 16.40 57.94 -19.82
N HIS A 5 16.55 56.88 -19.02
CA HIS A 5 17.54 55.83 -19.31
C HIS A 5 17.04 54.44 -18.85
N THR A 6 16.74 53.59 -19.82
CA THR A 6 16.64 52.14 -19.71
C THR A 6 18.03 51.53 -19.79
N PRO A 7 18.47 50.67 -18.84
CA PRO A 7 19.61 49.81 -19.08
C PRO A 7 19.17 48.61 -19.92
N SER A 8 19.89 48.47 -21.04
CA SER A 8 19.81 47.42 -22.03
C SER A 8 20.25 46.04 -21.50
N SER A 9 19.59 45.01 -22.00
CA SER A 9 20.12 43.67 -22.30
C SER A 9 21.08 43.05 -21.27
N PHE A 10 20.55 42.17 -20.42
CA PHE A 10 21.35 41.04 -19.96
C PHE A 10 21.45 40.05 -21.13
N ASP A 11 22.66 39.91 -21.67
CA ASP A 11 23.03 38.82 -22.58
C ASP A 11 22.81 37.50 -21.85
N THR A 12 21.75 36.79 -22.22
CA THR A 12 21.59 35.38 -21.89
C THR A 12 22.41 34.57 -22.88
N ASP A 13 23.44 33.89 -22.38
CA ASP A 13 24.10 32.79 -23.08
C ASP A 13 23.03 31.76 -23.53
N PRO A 14 22.86 31.42 -24.82
CA PRO A 14 21.73 30.61 -25.29
C PRO A 14 21.80 29.12 -24.93
N GLY A 15 22.76 28.71 -24.10
CA GLY A 15 23.18 27.32 -23.97
C GLY A 15 22.32 26.38 -23.13
N LEU A 16 21.38 26.86 -22.31
CA LEU A 16 20.71 25.95 -21.35
C LEU A 16 19.29 26.38 -20.96
N VAL A 17 18.39 26.50 -21.94
CA VAL A 17 16.94 26.53 -21.63
C VAL A 17 16.22 25.56 -22.55
N SER A 18 16.37 24.27 -22.28
CA SER A 18 15.42 23.28 -22.77
C SER A 18 14.18 23.30 -21.87
N ASN A 19 13.08 23.75 -22.46
CA ASN A 19 11.74 23.83 -21.89
C ASN A 19 11.35 22.61 -21.03
N ILE A 20 11.16 22.81 -19.73
CA ILE A 20 10.36 21.89 -18.90
C ILE A 20 9.23 22.69 -18.27
N ARG A 21 7.99 22.30 -18.60
CA ARG A 21 6.75 22.95 -18.20
C ARG A 21 6.36 22.43 -16.81
N ILE A 22 6.80 23.14 -15.77
CA ILE A 22 6.43 22.81 -14.38
C ILE A 22 5.02 23.37 -14.11
N THR A 23 4.06 22.49 -13.84
CA THR A 23 2.62 22.82 -13.79
C THR A 23 2.15 23.51 -12.51
N ASN A 24 2.99 23.70 -11.48
CA ASN A 24 2.57 24.46 -10.29
C ASN A 24 3.70 25.13 -9.46
N THR A 25 4.61 25.86 -10.13
CA THR A 25 5.71 26.61 -9.49
C THR A 25 5.26 27.74 -8.56
N MET A 26 4.10 28.34 -8.82
CA MET A 26 3.67 29.57 -8.11
C MET A 26 3.41 29.34 -6.61
N SER A 27 2.91 28.16 -6.22
CA SER A 27 2.61 27.84 -4.81
C SER A 27 3.87 27.57 -3.99
N PHE A 28 4.85 26.84 -4.57
CA PHE A 28 6.14 26.54 -3.94
C PHE A 28 6.99 27.79 -3.78
N VAL A 29 7.10 28.59 -4.85
CA VAL A 29 7.84 29.87 -4.82
C VAL A 29 7.19 30.82 -3.83
N SER A 30 5.85 30.90 -3.78
CA SER A 30 5.15 31.76 -2.81
C SER A 30 5.34 31.29 -1.36
N LEU A 31 5.38 29.99 -1.09
CA LEU A 31 5.56 29.46 0.27
C LEU A 31 7.01 29.66 0.76
N ALA A 32 7.99 29.36 -0.08
CA ALA A 32 9.40 29.61 0.20
C ALA A 32 9.70 31.10 0.40
N TYR A 33 9.13 31.95 -0.47
CA TYR A 33 9.23 33.41 -0.38
C TYR A 33 8.57 33.97 0.90
N ASN A 34 7.36 33.54 1.23
CA ASN A 34 6.66 33.99 2.45
C ASN A 34 7.37 33.55 3.74
N LYS A 35 8.06 32.40 3.72
CA LYS A 35 8.81 31.91 4.87
C LYS A 35 10.15 32.65 5.04
N CYS A 36 10.87 32.93 3.96
CA CYS A 36 12.06 33.79 3.99
C CYS A 36 11.74 35.21 4.47
N MET A 37 10.64 35.82 4.00
CA MET A 37 10.26 37.19 4.38
C MET A 37 9.83 37.36 5.85
N ARG A 38 9.53 36.26 6.57
CA ARG A 38 9.13 36.29 7.98
C ARG A 38 10.28 36.07 8.97
N MET A 39 11.47 35.72 8.50
CA MET A 39 12.62 35.38 9.35
C MET A 39 13.59 36.57 9.36
N SER A 40 13.37 37.50 10.29
CA SER A 40 14.35 38.55 10.60
C SER A 40 15.45 37.97 11.49
N GLU A 41 16.66 37.98 10.95
CA GLU A 41 17.94 37.80 11.64
C GLU A 41 18.31 36.37 12.11
N THR A 42 19.47 35.94 11.60
CA THR A 42 20.30 34.81 12.04
C THR A 42 19.82 33.41 11.63
N VAL A 43 20.52 32.85 10.64
CA VAL A 43 20.28 31.52 10.09
C VAL A 43 20.86 30.45 11.04
N ILE A 44 20.00 29.61 11.59
CA ILE A 44 20.33 28.28 12.11
C ILE A 44 19.57 27.29 11.22
N PHE A 45 20.28 26.30 10.69
CA PHE A 45 19.74 25.28 9.79
C PHE A 45 18.61 24.49 10.47
N GLU A 46 17.39 24.57 9.92
CA GLU A 46 16.32 23.60 10.18
C GLU A 46 15.96 22.88 8.89
N ARG A 47 16.01 21.55 8.96
CA ARG A 47 15.58 20.62 7.91
C ARG A 47 14.06 20.74 7.77
N LEU A 48 13.59 21.30 6.66
CA LEU A 48 12.16 21.38 6.37
C LEU A 48 11.69 20.09 5.72
N ASP A 49 11.23 19.14 6.53
CA ASP A 49 10.51 17.97 6.06
C ASP A 49 9.09 18.40 5.65
N PHE A 50 8.89 18.74 4.38
CA PHE A 50 7.55 18.87 3.81
C PHE A 50 7.23 17.60 3.02
N VAL A 51 6.39 16.78 3.65
CA VAL A 51 5.67 15.66 3.05
C VAL A 51 4.68 16.24 2.04
N ASP A 52 5.11 16.40 0.81
CA ASP A 52 4.36 16.15 -0.44
C ASP A 52 5.10 16.82 -1.59
N PHE A 53 5.21 16.08 -2.69
CA PHE A 53 5.91 16.38 -3.93
C PHE A 53 7.43 16.10 -3.90
N ALA A 54 7.81 15.07 -4.65
CA ALA A 54 9.15 14.53 -4.80
C ALA A 54 10.22 15.61 -4.91
N GLN A 55 11.23 15.54 -4.04
CA GLN A 55 12.66 15.58 -4.39
C GLN A 55 13.53 15.67 -3.13
N THR A 56 14.64 14.94 -3.14
CA THR A 56 15.80 15.24 -2.30
C THR A 56 16.36 16.59 -2.77
N VAL A 57 15.96 17.68 -2.14
CA VAL A 57 16.58 18.99 -2.35
C VAL A 57 17.92 19.00 -1.60
N SER A 58 19.04 18.83 -2.30
CA SER A 58 20.35 19.14 -1.74
C SER A 58 20.63 20.63 -1.94
N LEU A 59 20.36 21.44 -0.93
CA LEU A 59 20.85 22.82 -0.88
C LEU A 59 22.35 22.79 -0.55
N SER A 60 23.19 23.00 -1.56
CA SER A 60 24.60 23.31 -1.34
C SER A 60 24.81 24.83 -1.46
N VAL A 61 25.35 25.45 -0.42
CA VAL A 61 25.88 26.81 -0.51
C VAL A 61 27.35 26.67 -0.87
N SER A 62 27.66 26.56 -2.16
CA SER A 62 29.02 26.71 -2.64
C SER A 62 29.29 28.19 -2.94
N GLU A 63 30.03 28.81 -2.02
CA GLU A 63 30.88 29.98 -2.22
C GLU A 63 30.28 31.18 -2.98
N LEU A 64 29.39 31.91 -2.32
CA LEU A 64 29.24 33.35 -2.57
C LEU A 64 30.11 34.14 -1.58
N GLN A 65 31.44 34.01 -1.74
CA GLN A 65 32.36 35.00 -1.17
C GLN A 65 32.41 36.20 -2.11
N SER A 66 31.42 37.07 -2.02
CA SER A 66 31.58 38.46 -2.42
C SER A 66 30.97 39.35 -1.34
N ASP A 67 31.72 40.37 -0.90
CA ASP A 67 31.39 41.31 0.17
C ASP A 67 30.19 42.24 -0.14
N SER A 68 29.24 41.79 -0.97
CA SER A 68 28.23 42.62 -1.61
C SER A 68 26.81 42.02 -1.60
N PHE A 69 26.47 41.13 -0.68
CA PHE A 69 25.10 40.61 -0.57
C PHE A 69 24.27 41.39 0.46
N ARG A 70 23.11 41.90 0.01
CA ARG A 70 22.07 42.45 0.89
C ARG A 70 21.04 41.34 1.19
N PRO A 71 20.38 41.36 2.37
CA PRO A 71 19.47 40.29 2.82
C PRO A 71 18.22 40.06 1.94
N HIS A 72 18.03 40.81 0.86
CA HIS A 72 16.93 40.62 -0.09
C HIS A 72 17.31 39.78 -1.33
N ASP A 73 18.59 39.44 -1.48
CA ASP A 73 19.07 38.62 -2.58
C ASP A 73 19.32 37.20 -2.04
N CYS A 74 18.27 36.39 -1.90
CA CYS A 74 18.43 34.94 -1.71
C CYS A 74 18.21 34.26 -3.06
N VAL A 75 19.28 33.67 -3.61
CA VAL A 75 19.17 32.76 -4.75
C VAL A 75 18.93 31.36 -4.18
N ILE A 76 17.71 30.84 -4.33
CA ILE A 76 17.41 29.43 -4.04
C ILE A 76 17.74 28.63 -5.30
N ILE A 77 18.85 27.90 -5.27
CA ILE A 77 19.19 26.91 -6.29
C ILE A 77 18.49 25.60 -5.89
N ILE A 78 17.56 25.15 -6.73
CA ILE A 78 16.91 23.85 -6.58
C ILE A 78 17.55 22.92 -7.61
N ASP A 79 18.54 22.14 -7.18
CA ASP A 79 19.05 21.04 -8.00
C ASP A 79 18.00 19.94 -8.05
N MET A 80 17.46 19.69 -9.24
CA MET A 80 16.58 18.55 -9.49
C MET A 80 17.45 17.36 -9.91
N ALA A 81 17.20 16.20 -9.31
CA ALA A 81 17.87 14.96 -9.69
C ALA A 81 17.65 14.66 -11.19
N THR A 82 18.72 14.22 -11.85
CA THR A 82 18.69 13.75 -13.25
C THR A 82 17.87 12.46 -13.39
N GLU A 83 17.41 12.14 -14.60
CA GLU A 83 16.70 10.87 -14.88
C GLU A 83 17.56 9.66 -14.51
N GLU A 84 18.87 9.70 -14.79
CA GLU A 84 19.82 8.65 -14.41
C GLU A 84 19.95 8.49 -12.89
N GLU A 85 19.91 9.58 -12.11
CA GLU A 85 19.94 9.53 -10.66
C GLU A 85 18.64 8.98 -10.09
N LEU A 86 17.49 9.38 -10.64
CA LEU A 86 16.18 8.84 -10.25
C LEU A 86 16.10 7.34 -10.51
N LYS A 87 16.57 6.89 -11.67
CA LYS A 87 16.65 5.46 -12.01
C LYS A 87 17.54 4.69 -11.05
N ARG A 88 18.74 5.20 -10.75
CA ARG A 88 19.67 4.58 -9.79
C ARG A 88 19.05 4.48 -8.40
N MET A 89 18.40 5.55 -7.92
CA MET A 89 17.72 5.53 -6.62
C MET A 89 16.58 4.51 -6.56
N ARG A 90 15.84 4.32 -7.67
CA ARG A 90 14.82 3.27 -7.79
C ARG A 90 15.46 1.88 -7.68
N GLU A 91 16.50 1.61 -8.46
CA GLU A 91 17.24 0.34 -8.44
C GLU A 91 17.83 0.03 -7.06
N GLU A 92 18.45 1.02 -6.41
CA GLU A 92 18.98 0.89 -5.04
C GLU A 92 17.88 0.60 -4.02
N THR A 93 16.73 1.29 -4.12
CA THR A 93 15.60 1.09 -3.21
C THR A 93 15.00 -0.31 -3.36
N VAL A 94 14.86 -0.79 -4.60
CA VAL A 94 14.39 -2.15 -4.90
C VAL A 94 15.40 -3.19 -4.39
N TYR A 95 16.70 -2.96 -4.57
CA TYR A 95 17.73 -3.86 -4.05
C TYR A 95 17.69 -3.96 -2.52
N ILE A 96 17.53 -2.83 -1.82
CA ILE A 96 17.34 -2.82 -0.36
C ILE A 96 16.08 -3.61 0.04
N ALA A 97 14.97 -3.44 -0.67
CA ALA A 97 13.74 -4.18 -0.38
C ALA A 97 13.93 -5.71 -0.51
N LYS A 98 14.67 -6.16 -1.53
CA LYS A 98 15.03 -7.58 -1.71
C LYS A 98 15.93 -8.10 -0.58
N LEU A 99 16.95 -7.33 -0.20
CA LEU A 99 17.80 -7.69 0.95
C LEU A 99 17.00 -7.77 2.25
N ALA A 100 16.05 -6.86 2.44
CA ALA A 100 15.16 -6.86 3.60
C ALA A 100 14.22 -8.08 3.60
N GLU A 101 13.71 -8.49 2.44
CA GLU A 101 12.92 -9.72 2.28
C GLU A 101 13.72 -10.97 2.70
N GLU A 102 14.94 -11.13 2.17
CA GLU A 102 15.83 -12.24 2.52
C GLU A 102 16.19 -12.26 4.01
N ALA A 103 16.40 -11.09 4.60
CA ALA A 103 16.65 -10.93 6.03
C ALA A 103 15.38 -11.03 6.90
N LYS A 104 14.19 -11.18 6.30
CA LYS A 104 12.87 -11.18 6.96
C LYS A 104 12.61 -9.91 7.78
N ARG A 105 13.19 -8.79 7.36
CA ARG A 105 13.00 -7.46 7.93
C ARG A 105 11.89 -6.73 7.17
N PHE A 106 10.67 -7.23 7.29
CA PHE A 106 9.54 -6.77 6.48
C PHE A 106 9.14 -5.32 6.74
N ASP A 107 9.38 -4.78 7.93
CA ASP A 107 9.20 -3.35 8.22
C ASP A 107 10.11 -2.47 7.35
N ASP A 108 11.35 -2.90 7.13
CA ASP A 108 12.31 -2.16 6.30
C ASP A 108 11.97 -2.32 4.81
N MET A 109 11.51 -3.51 4.42
CA MET A 109 10.98 -3.77 3.08
C MET A 109 9.79 -2.88 2.78
N GLN A 110 8.80 -2.80 3.69
CA GLN A 110 7.64 -1.93 3.55
C GLN A 110 8.08 -0.47 3.40
N LYS A 111 8.91 0.05 4.30
CA LYS A 111 9.39 1.45 4.25
C LYS A 111 10.15 1.76 2.95
N ALA A 112 10.99 0.85 2.47
CA ALA A 112 11.69 1.01 1.20
C ALA A 112 10.70 1.10 0.03
N MET A 113 9.71 0.21 -0.01
CA MET A 113 8.72 0.20 -1.08
C MET A 113 7.75 1.38 -1.01
N GLU A 114 7.34 1.84 0.17
CA GLU A 114 6.58 3.08 0.33
C GLU A 114 7.37 4.29 -0.18
N LYS A 115 8.66 4.36 0.16
CA LYS A 115 9.55 5.40 -0.34
C LYS A 115 9.65 5.34 -1.86
N LEU A 116 9.74 4.15 -2.45
CA LEU A 116 9.73 4.01 -3.90
C LEU A 116 8.45 4.56 -4.51
N VAL A 117 7.28 4.11 -4.03
CA VAL A 117 5.96 4.54 -4.56
C VAL A 117 5.80 6.06 -4.50
N ARG A 118 6.20 6.69 -3.41
CA ARG A 118 6.08 8.15 -3.23
C ARG A 118 7.03 8.96 -4.12
N ASN A 119 8.10 8.33 -4.62
CA ASN A 119 9.13 8.99 -5.44
C ASN A 119 9.09 8.58 -6.92
N ILE A 120 8.13 7.74 -7.33
CA ILE A 120 7.92 7.42 -8.74
C ILE A 120 7.44 8.68 -9.44
N SER A 121 8.31 9.21 -10.30
CA SER A 121 8.06 10.36 -11.16
C SER A 121 7.86 9.95 -12.62
N ASP A 122 8.31 8.75 -13.00
CA ASP A 122 8.16 8.20 -14.35
C ASP A 122 7.82 6.70 -14.31
N GLY A 123 6.81 6.32 -15.09
CA GLY A 123 6.30 4.96 -15.24
C GLY A 123 5.47 4.40 -14.08
N GLU A 124 5.07 3.14 -14.23
CA GLU A 124 4.39 2.34 -13.21
C GLU A 124 5.37 1.47 -12.43
N LEU A 125 4.91 0.90 -11.31
CA LEU A 125 5.61 -0.21 -10.67
C LEU A 125 5.68 -1.41 -11.61
N THR A 126 6.87 -2.00 -11.73
CA THR A 126 7.05 -3.29 -12.42
C THR A 126 6.37 -4.41 -11.63
N ASP A 127 6.15 -5.56 -12.26
CA ASP A 127 5.50 -6.71 -11.61
C ASP A 127 6.23 -7.12 -10.33
N GLU A 128 7.57 -7.17 -10.39
CA GLU A 128 8.43 -7.45 -9.24
C GLU A 128 8.25 -6.41 -8.13
N GLU A 129 8.22 -5.12 -8.46
CA GLU A 129 8.04 -4.07 -7.46
C GLU A 129 6.64 -4.09 -6.84
N ARG A 130 5.59 -4.40 -7.61
CA ARG A 130 4.24 -4.60 -7.08
C ARG A 130 4.20 -5.76 -6.08
N ILE A 131 4.88 -6.86 -6.41
CA ILE A 131 5.00 -8.04 -5.53
C ILE A 131 5.76 -7.69 -4.25
N LEU A 132 6.89 -6.97 -4.35
CA LEU A 132 7.68 -6.54 -3.18
C LEU A 132 6.85 -5.64 -2.26
N LEU A 133 6.14 -4.65 -2.81
CA LEU A 133 5.25 -3.77 -2.03
C LEU A 133 4.19 -4.59 -1.28
N PHE A 134 3.50 -5.48 -1.99
CA PHE A 134 2.47 -6.34 -1.41
C PHE A 134 3.03 -7.23 -0.29
N ARG A 135 4.18 -7.88 -0.52
CA ARG A 135 4.82 -8.77 0.45
C ARG A 135 5.28 -8.02 1.71
N GLY A 136 5.83 -6.82 1.55
CA GLY A 136 6.22 -5.98 2.69
C GLY A 136 5.04 -5.71 3.61
N TYR A 137 3.99 -5.09 3.07
CA TYR A 137 2.78 -4.77 3.84
C TYR A 137 2.11 -6.02 4.43
N LYS A 138 1.97 -7.09 3.66
CA LYS A 138 1.32 -8.32 4.11
C LYS A 138 2.06 -8.97 5.27
N ASN A 139 3.39 -9.03 5.23
CA ASN A 139 4.16 -9.67 6.29
C ASN A 139 4.17 -8.85 7.59
N VAL A 140 4.30 -7.52 7.50
CA VAL A 140 4.17 -6.63 8.67
C VAL A 140 2.78 -6.78 9.28
N PHE A 141 1.73 -6.64 8.48
CA PHE A 141 0.35 -6.83 8.94
C PHE A 141 0.11 -8.24 9.52
N GLY A 142 0.67 -9.27 8.88
CA GLY A 142 0.55 -10.66 9.28
C GLY A 142 1.15 -10.93 10.67
N ALA A 143 2.26 -10.28 11.02
CA ALA A 143 2.86 -10.35 12.34
C ALA A 143 1.92 -9.75 13.40
N SER A 144 1.39 -8.55 13.17
CA SER A 144 0.46 -7.86 14.09
C SER A 144 -0.86 -8.64 14.23
N ARG A 145 -1.41 -9.15 13.12
CA ARG A 145 -2.61 -10.03 13.11
C ARG A 145 -2.39 -11.32 13.91
N LYS A 146 -1.19 -11.93 13.83
CA LYS A 146 -0.85 -13.12 14.60
C LYS A 146 -0.82 -12.81 16.10
N SER A 147 -0.17 -11.72 16.50
CA SER A 147 -0.14 -11.24 17.88
C SER A 147 -1.56 -10.98 18.39
N TRP A 148 -2.39 -10.28 17.63
CA TRP A 148 -3.78 -9.99 17.97
C TRP A 148 -4.62 -11.27 18.16
N LYS A 149 -4.42 -12.30 17.32
CA LYS A 149 -5.11 -13.60 17.46
C LYS A 149 -4.71 -14.33 18.74
N ILE A 150 -3.44 -14.27 19.13
CA ILE A 150 -2.96 -14.84 20.39
C ILE A 150 -3.63 -14.13 21.58
N LEU A 151 -3.62 -12.80 21.60
CA LEU A 151 -4.27 -12.02 22.66
C LEU A 151 -5.78 -12.30 22.75
N SER A 152 -6.45 -12.39 21.60
CA SER A 152 -7.87 -12.75 21.54
C SER A 152 -8.16 -14.15 22.12
N SER A 153 -7.23 -15.10 21.94
CA SER A 153 -7.35 -16.44 22.54
C SER A 153 -7.19 -16.38 24.06
N ILE A 154 -6.20 -15.62 24.55
CA ILE A 154 -5.98 -15.42 25.99
C ILE A 154 -7.20 -14.77 26.63
N GLU A 155 -7.77 -13.73 26.00
CA GLU A 155 -8.97 -13.03 26.46
C GLU A 155 -10.16 -14.00 26.58
N ALA A 156 -10.36 -14.85 25.56
CA ALA A 156 -11.42 -15.84 25.54
C ALA A 156 -11.25 -16.94 26.62
N GLU A 157 -10.01 -17.30 26.96
CA GLU A 157 -9.72 -18.24 28.05
C GLU A 157 -9.95 -17.61 29.43
N GLN A 158 -9.57 -16.36 29.62
CA GLN A 158 -9.81 -15.61 30.85
C GLN A 158 -11.31 -15.46 31.12
N ALA A 159 -12.11 -15.13 30.10
CA ALA A 159 -13.57 -14.99 30.23
C ALA A 159 -14.29 -16.28 30.71
N LYS A 160 -13.67 -17.46 30.55
CA LYS A 160 -14.22 -18.74 31.01
C LYS A 160 -13.91 -19.04 32.48
N LYS A 161 -12.90 -18.41 33.07
CA LYS A 161 -12.49 -18.66 34.46
C LYS A 161 -13.40 -17.89 35.41
N LYS A 162 -14.27 -18.61 36.12
CA LYS A 162 -15.08 -18.07 37.23
C LYS A 162 -14.30 -18.19 38.53
N GLY A 163 -13.50 -17.19 38.89
CA GLY A 163 -12.82 -17.15 40.20
C GLY A 163 -11.86 -15.99 40.37
N ASP A 164 -11.99 -15.31 41.52
CA ASP A 164 -11.28 -14.11 42.03
C ASP A 164 -11.48 -12.80 41.25
N HIS A 165 -12.50 -12.02 41.62
CA HIS A 165 -13.14 -11.00 40.79
C HIS A 165 -12.35 -9.70 40.54
N ASP A 166 -11.49 -9.24 41.47
CA ASP A 166 -10.84 -7.92 41.31
C ASP A 166 -9.55 -7.99 40.50
N ARG A 167 -8.69 -9.00 40.75
CA ARG A 167 -7.41 -9.14 40.02
C ARG A 167 -7.63 -9.60 38.58
N THR A 168 -8.64 -10.45 38.35
CA THR A 168 -9.01 -10.88 37.00
C THR A 168 -9.62 -9.76 36.16
N GLN A 169 -10.30 -8.78 36.77
CA GLN A 169 -10.86 -7.64 36.06
C GLN A 169 -9.77 -6.65 35.61
N ALA A 170 -8.83 -6.33 36.49
CA ALA A 170 -7.70 -5.45 36.15
C ALA A 170 -6.80 -6.05 35.05
N ASP A 171 -6.50 -7.35 35.13
CA ASP A 171 -5.74 -8.06 34.09
C ASP A 171 -6.50 -8.09 32.75
N ALA A 172 -7.83 -8.23 32.79
CA ALA A 172 -8.67 -8.18 31.58
C ALA A 172 -8.70 -6.79 30.94
N GLU A 173 -8.68 -5.72 31.74
CA GLU A 173 -8.59 -4.34 31.23
C GLU A 173 -7.23 -4.07 30.57
N LEU A 174 -6.12 -4.49 31.20
CA LEU A 174 -4.78 -4.38 30.61
C LEU A 174 -4.68 -5.15 29.28
N LEU A 175 -5.26 -6.36 29.22
CA LEU A 175 -5.28 -7.17 28.00
C LEU A 175 -6.06 -6.49 26.88
N ARG A 176 -7.23 -5.93 27.18
CA ARG A 176 -8.04 -5.19 26.19
C ARG A 176 -7.31 -3.97 25.67
N GLU A 177 -6.64 -3.22 26.54
CA GLU A 177 -5.89 -2.04 26.14
C GLU A 177 -4.71 -2.39 25.23
N TYR A 178 -3.93 -3.42 25.59
CA TYR A 178 -2.82 -3.86 24.73
C TYR A 178 -3.32 -4.40 23.38
N LYS A 179 -4.45 -5.11 23.37
CA LYS A 179 -5.08 -5.55 22.12
C LYS A 179 -5.54 -4.38 21.26
N ARG A 180 -6.08 -3.32 21.87
CA ARG A 180 -6.47 -2.07 21.20
C ARG A 180 -5.27 -1.36 20.57
N GLU A 181 -4.09 -1.38 21.21
CA GLU A 181 -2.86 -0.84 20.61
C GLU A 181 -2.49 -1.57 19.31
N ILE A 182 -2.58 -2.91 19.29
CA ILE A 182 -2.34 -3.69 18.07
C ILE A 182 -3.40 -3.42 17.00
N GLU A 183 -4.67 -3.23 17.39
CA GLU A 183 -5.74 -2.85 16.45
C GLU A 183 -5.49 -1.47 15.82
N LEU A 184 -4.95 -0.52 16.58
CA LEU A 184 -4.54 0.79 16.05
C LEU A 184 -3.35 0.67 15.10
N GLU A 185 -2.35 -0.14 15.42
CA GLU A 185 -1.21 -0.40 14.54
C GLU A 185 -1.67 -1.00 13.21
N MET A 186 -2.51 -2.04 13.25
CA MET A 186 -3.10 -2.66 12.06
C MET A 186 -3.95 -1.67 11.24
N SER A 187 -4.74 -0.82 11.92
CA SER A 187 -5.52 0.22 11.24
C SER A 187 -4.62 1.24 10.55
N GLY A 188 -3.55 1.69 11.21
CA GLY A 188 -2.58 2.62 10.61
C GLY A 188 -1.84 2.03 9.40
N LEU A 189 -1.50 0.73 9.43
CA LEU A 189 -0.95 0.03 8.27
C LEU A 189 -1.93 0.02 7.09
N CYS A 190 -3.21 -0.24 7.37
CA CYS A 190 -4.26 -0.19 6.35
C CYS A 190 -4.46 1.23 5.79
N ASP A 191 -4.51 2.26 6.64
CA ASP A 191 -4.68 3.65 6.21
C ASP A 191 -3.51 4.09 5.31
N ASN A 192 -2.27 3.73 5.66
CA ASN A 192 -1.10 4.01 4.85
C ASN A 192 -1.18 3.35 3.47
N VAL A 193 -1.51 2.06 3.40
CA VAL A 193 -1.59 1.36 2.13
C VAL A 193 -2.76 1.85 1.27
N PHE A 194 -3.91 2.13 1.88
CA PHE A 194 -5.06 2.71 1.17
C PHE A 194 -4.73 4.08 0.60
N SER A 195 -4.02 4.92 1.35
CA SER A 195 -3.54 6.21 0.84
C SER A 195 -2.69 6.02 -0.42
N LEU A 196 -1.69 5.13 -0.41
CA LEU A 196 -0.86 4.86 -1.60
C LEU A 196 -1.68 4.30 -2.76
N LEU A 197 -2.59 3.37 -2.49
CA LEU A 197 -3.42 2.72 -3.51
C LEU A 197 -4.36 3.73 -4.19
N ASP A 198 -5.06 4.55 -3.39
CA ASP A 198 -6.09 5.46 -3.89
C ASP A 198 -5.53 6.73 -4.53
N THR A 199 -4.36 7.20 -4.07
CA THR A 199 -3.78 8.46 -4.55
C THR A 199 -2.75 8.28 -5.65
N LEU A 200 -1.98 7.19 -5.61
CA LEU A 200 -0.82 7.01 -6.50
C LEU A 200 -0.97 5.78 -7.40
N LEU A 201 -1.33 4.61 -6.88
CA LEU A 201 -1.15 3.35 -7.64
C LEU A 201 -2.33 2.99 -8.56
N ILE A 202 -3.57 3.02 -8.05
CA ILE A 202 -4.76 2.71 -8.85
C ILE A 202 -4.99 3.76 -9.95
N PRO A 203 -4.91 5.08 -9.68
CA PRO A 203 -5.16 6.10 -10.70
C PRO A 203 -4.11 6.13 -11.82
N THR A 204 -2.85 5.78 -11.54
CA THR A 204 -1.75 5.82 -12.52
C THR A 204 -1.57 4.51 -13.28
N SER A 205 -2.21 3.42 -12.86
CA SER A 205 -2.16 2.14 -13.56
C SER A 205 -2.75 2.25 -14.96
N THR A 206 -2.01 1.84 -15.99
CA THR A 206 -2.46 1.86 -17.39
C THR A 206 -2.96 0.49 -17.86
N THR A 207 -2.42 -0.60 -17.31
CA THR A 207 -2.82 -1.96 -17.67
C THR A 207 -3.97 -2.47 -16.79
N ALA A 208 -4.79 -3.37 -17.34
CA ALA A 208 -5.83 -4.07 -16.58
C ALA A 208 -5.23 -4.88 -15.42
N GLU A 209 -4.10 -5.53 -15.66
CA GLU A 209 -3.40 -6.34 -14.68
C GLU A 209 -2.95 -5.52 -13.47
N SER A 210 -2.30 -4.37 -13.67
CA SER A 210 -1.89 -3.46 -12.59
C SER A 210 -3.10 -2.99 -11.77
N LYS A 211 -4.18 -2.54 -12.44
CA LYS A 211 -5.40 -2.08 -11.77
C LYS A 211 -6.04 -3.19 -10.93
N VAL A 212 -6.21 -4.37 -11.51
CA VAL A 212 -6.81 -5.54 -10.83
C VAL A 212 -5.94 -5.95 -9.65
N PHE A 213 -4.61 -5.95 -9.80
CA PHE A 213 -3.67 -6.26 -8.71
C PHE A 213 -3.86 -5.33 -7.52
N PHE A 214 -3.87 -4.01 -7.75
CA PHE A 214 -4.01 -3.02 -6.67
C PHE A 214 -5.41 -2.99 -6.05
N LEU A 215 -6.47 -3.15 -6.85
CA LEU A 215 -7.84 -3.25 -6.33
C LEU A 215 -8.02 -4.52 -5.49
N LYS A 216 -7.48 -5.66 -5.96
CA LYS A 216 -7.44 -6.91 -5.18
C LYS A 216 -6.69 -6.71 -3.87
N MET A 217 -5.50 -6.09 -3.92
CA MET A 217 -4.72 -5.78 -2.73
C MET A 217 -5.50 -4.91 -1.75
N LYS A 218 -6.17 -3.85 -2.22
CA LYS A 218 -7.05 -3.01 -1.40
C LYS A 218 -8.15 -3.83 -0.71
N ALA A 219 -8.83 -4.67 -1.47
CA ALA A 219 -9.89 -5.53 -0.95
C ALA A 219 -9.37 -6.56 0.07
N ASP A 220 -8.18 -7.12 -0.14
CA ASP A 220 -7.54 -8.05 0.81
C ASP A 220 -7.25 -7.36 2.17
N PHE A 221 -6.74 -6.13 2.16
CA PHE A 221 -6.53 -5.36 3.40
C PHE A 221 -7.84 -4.91 4.05
N LEU A 222 -8.84 -4.48 3.27
CA LEU A 222 -10.18 -4.17 3.79
C LEU A 222 -10.79 -5.40 4.47
N ARG A 223 -10.63 -6.58 3.87
CA ARG A 223 -11.06 -7.85 4.47
C ARG A 223 -10.39 -8.07 5.82
N TYR A 224 -9.09 -7.81 5.95
CA TYR A 224 -8.41 -7.95 7.24
C TYR A 224 -8.94 -6.98 8.31
N VAL A 225 -9.29 -5.75 7.91
CA VAL A 225 -9.95 -4.78 8.82
C VAL A 225 -11.26 -5.34 9.37
N THR A 226 -12.05 -6.06 8.57
CA THR A 226 -13.31 -6.66 9.05
C THR A 226 -13.14 -7.67 10.19
N GLU A 227 -11.94 -8.23 10.42
CA GLU A 227 -11.72 -9.23 11.47
C GLU A 227 -11.76 -8.68 12.88
N PHE A 228 -11.37 -7.42 13.07
CA PHE A 228 -11.28 -6.78 14.39
C PHE A 228 -12.22 -5.59 14.55
N LYS A 229 -12.85 -5.10 13.47
CA LYS A 229 -13.96 -4.15 13.56
C LYS A 229 -15.23 -4.81 14.10
N THR A 230 -16.08 -4.02 14.75
CA THR A 230 -17.36 -4.51 15.33
C THR A 230 -18.53 -3.61 14.95
N GLY A 231 -19.76 -4.12 15.07
CA GLY A 231 -20.97 -3.34 14.87
C GLY A 231 -21.10 -2.73 13.47
N ALA A 232 -21.37 -1.42 13.42
CA ALA A 232 -21.56 -0.69 12.17
C ALA A 232 -20.29 -0.63 11.31
N GLU A 233 -19.12 -0.43 11.95
CA GLU A 233 -17.83 -0.35 11.24
C GLU A 233 -17.50 -1.66 10.52
N ALA A 234 -17.82 -2.81 11.12
CA ALA A 234 -17.62 -4.11 10.49
C ALA A 234 -18.49 -4.28 9.23
N LYS A 235 -19.74 -3.80 9.28
CA LYS A 235 -20.65 -3.87 8.14
C LYS A 235 -20.19 -2.96 7.00
N GLU A 236 -19.80 -1.73 7.29
CA GLU A 236 -19.27 -0.79 6.31
C GLU A 236 -17.99 -1.30 5.65
N ALA A 237 -17.07 -1.85 6.45
CA ALA A 237 -15.85 -2.46 5.94
C ALA A 237 -16.15 -3.67 5.04
N ALA A 238 -17.11 -4.51 5.40
CA ALA A 238 -17.54 -5.65 4.57
C ALA A 238 -18.19 -5.19 3.26
N ASP A 239 -19.08 -4.20 3.29
CA ASP A 239 -19.72 -3.65 2.10
C ASP A 239 -18.69 -3.01 1.15
N THR A 240 -17.73 -2.27 1.70
CA THR A 240 -16.62 -1.66 0.94
C THR A 240 -15.69 -2.73 0.36
N THR A 241 -15.38 -3.78 1.12
CA THR A 241 -14.60 -4.93 0.64
C THR A 241 -15.28 -5.59 -0.55
N ARG A 242 -16.59 -5.87 -0.45
CA ARG A 242 -17.39 -6.46 -1.52
C ARG A 242 -17.34 -5.59 -2.78
N LEU A 243 -17.61 -4.29 -2.66
CA LEU A 243 -17.64 -3.38 -3.79
C LEU A 243 -16.26 -3.25 -4.49
N THR A 244 -15.19 -3.30 -3.71
CA THR A 244 -13.81 -3.26 -4.23
C THR A 244 -13.48 -4.54 -5.01
N TYR A 245 -13.84 -5.73 -4.47
CA TYR A 245 -13.67 -6.99 -5.20
C TYR A 245 -14.54 -7.05 -6.47
N GLU A 246 -15.78 -6.57 -6.42
CA GLU A 246 -16.67 -6.50 -7.60
C GLU A 246 -16.07 -5.60 -8.68
N THR A 247 -15.55 -4.43 -8.30
CA THR A 247 -14.88 -3.52 -9.25
C THR A 247 -13.66 -4.18 -9.89
N ALA A 248 -12.83 -4.88 -9.10
CA ALA A 248 -11.69 -5.63 -9.63
C ALA A 248 -12.15 -6.75 -10.58
N TYR A 249 -13.24 -7.44 -10.22
CA TYR A 249 -13.77 -8.58 -10.97
C TYR A 249 -14.33 -8.14 -12.32
N ASP A 250 -15.07 -7.03 -12.37
CA ASP A 250 -15.62 -6.48 -13.60
C ASP A 250 -14.54 -6.10 -14.62
N ILE A 251 -13.37 -5.62 -14.15
CA ILE A 251 -12.22 -5.32 -15.00
C ILE A 251 -11.56 -6.63 -15.45
N ALA A 252 -11.29 -7.54 -14.51
CA ALA A 252 -10.63 -8.81 -14.81
C ALA A 252 -11.44 -9.69 -15.77
N GLU A 253 -12.78 -9.71 -15.63
CA GLU A 253 -13.67 -10.50 -16.49
C GLU A 253 -13.62 -10.03 -17.95
N LYS A 254 -13.51 -8.71 -18.16
CA LYS A 254 -13.51 -8.07 -19.49
C LYS A 254 -12.14 -8.08 -20.16
N GLU A 255 -11.07 -7.91 -19.40
CA GLU A 255 -9.74 -7.59 -19.94
C GLU A 255 -8.68 -8.66 -19.70
N LEU A 256 -8.92 -9.64 -18.82
CA LEU A 256 -7.97 -10.71 -18.52
C LEU A 256 -8.52 -12.09 -18.91
N ALA A 257 -7.66 -12.94 -19.47
CA ALA A 257 -8.02 -14.33 -19.79
C ALA A 257 -8.44 -15.10 -18.51
N PRO A 258 -9.37 -16.06 -18.59
CA PRO A 258 -9.78 -16.86 -17.43
C PRO A 258 -8.63 -17.60 -16.73
N THR A 259 -7.59 -17.98 -17.46
CA THR A 259 -6.37 -18.60 -16.92
C THR A 259 -5.36 -17.59 -16.38
N HIS A 260 -5.61 -16.29 -16.47
CA HIS A 260 -4.64 -15.29 -16.01
C HIS A 260 -4.46 -15.34 -14.48
N PRO A 261 -3.22 -15.44 -13.94
CA PRO A 261 -2.98 -15.57 -12.50
C PRO A 261 -3.65 -14.48 -11.65
N CYS A 262 -3.58 -13.21 -12.10
CA CYS A 262 -4.24 -12.09 -11.41
C CYS A 262 -5.77 -12.27 -11.30
N ARG A 263 -6.46 -12.75 -12.35
CA ARG A 263 -7.90 -13.02 -12.35
C ARG A 263 -8.24 -14.21 -11.46
N LEU A 264 -7.52 -15.33 -11.59
CA LEU A 264 -7.71 -16.50 -10.75
C LEU A 264 -7.50 -16.18 -9.27
N GLY A 265 -6.45 -15.42 -8.97
CA GLY A 265 -6.14 -15.03 -7.60
C GLY A 265 -7.15 -14.07 -6.99
N LEU A 266 -7.72 -13.18 -7.79
CA LEU A 266 -8.85 -12.36 -7.39
C LEU A 266 -10.06 -13.24 -7.04
N MET A 267 -10.42 -14.19 -7.91
CA MET A 267 -11.57 -15.08 -7.68
C MET A 267 -11.38 -15.96 -6.43
N LEU A 268 -10.15 -16.45 -6.19
CA LEU A 268 -9.81 -17.19 -4.97
C LEU A 268 -10.10 -16.35 -3.74
N ASN A 269 -9.52 -15.15 -3.63
CA ASN A 269 -9.69 -14.33 -2.43
C ASN A 269 -11.13 -13.82 -2.27
N PHE A 270 -11.82 -13.50 -3.37
CA PHE A 270 -13.22 -13.09 -3.32
C PHE A 270 -14.14 -14.24 -2.86
N SER A 271 -13.85 -15.48 -3.26
CA SER A 271 -14.59 -16.66 -2.76
C SER A 271 -14.38 -16.87 -1.26
N VAL A 272 -13.15 -16.69 -0.76
CA VAL A 272 -12.84 -16.74 0.68
C VAL A 272 -13.59 -15.63 1.43
N PHE A 273 -13.69 -14.42 0.87
CA PHE A 273 -14.47 -13.33 1.45
C PHE A 273 -15.95 -13.68 1.61
N PHE A 274 -16.59 -14.25 0.57
CA PHE A 274 -17.98 -14.71 0.68
C PHE A 274 -18.16 -15.78 1.76
N TYR A 275 -17.21 -16.71 1.89
CA TYR A 275 -17.28 -17.79 2.85
C TYR A 275 -17.04 -17.30 4.28
N GLU A 276 -15.92 -16.62 4.50
CA GLU A 276 -15.43 -16.29 5.84
C GLU A 276 -16.06 -15.02 6.42
N ILE A 277 -16.33 -14.00 5.60
CA ILE A 277 -16.85 -12.72 6.08
C ILE A 277 -18.36 -12.65 5.94
N LEU A 278 -18.89 -12.84 4.72
CA LEU A 278 -20.33 -12.71 4.46
C LEU A 278 -21.16 -13.94 4.86
N LYS A 279 -20.50 -15.03 5.31
CA LYS A 279 -21.16 -16.29 5.69
C LYS A 279 -22.12 -16.80 4.62
N SER A 280 -21.74 -16.66 3.35
CA SER A 280 -22.51 -17.08 2.17
C SER A 280 -21.77 -18.21 1.43
N PRO A 281 -21.79 -19.44 1.98
CA PRO A 281 -21.01 -20.56 1.44
C PRO A 281 -21.46 -20.98 0.04
N ASP A 282 -22.75 -20.83 -0.29
CA ASP A 282 -23.24 -21.13 -1.64
C ASP A 282 -22.69 -20.15 -2.68
N HIS A 283 -22.55 -18.88 -2.32
CA HIS A 283 -21.93 -17.90 -3.23
C HIS A 283 -20.44 -18.18 -3.39
N ALA A 284 -19.73 -18.42 -2.30
CA ALA A 284 -18.31 -18.79 -2.32
C ALA A 284 -18.04 -20.00 -3.24
N CYS A 285 -18.82 -21.08 -3.09
CA CYS A 285 -18.69 -22.28 -3.91
C CYS A 285 -19.05 -22.05 -5.38
N ARG A 286 -20.08 -21.24 -5.68
CA ARG A 286 -20.38 -20.88 -7.09
C ARG A 286 -19.24 -20.12 -7.74
N LEU A 287 -18.66 -19.15 -7.03
CA LEU A 287 -17.56 -18.35 -7.56
C LEU A 287 -16.30 -19.20 -7.79
N ALA A 288 -15.93 -20.04 -6.82
CA ALA A 288 -14.79 -20.93 -6.94
C ALA A 288 -14.98 -21.98 -8.06
N LYS A 289 -16.19 -22.54 -8.19
CA LYS A 289 -16.53 -23.49 -9.25
C LYS A 289 -16.45 -22.83 -10.63
N ARG A 290 -16.99 -21.61 -10.77
CA ARG A 290 -16.93 -20.84 -12.03
C ARG A 290 -15.48 -20.59 -12.45
N ALA A 291 -14.62 -20.16 -11.52
CA ALA A 291 -13.19 -19.94 -11.79
C ALA A 291 -12.52 -21.21 -12.32
N PHE A 292 -12.85 -22.35 -11.73
CA PHE A 292 -12.30 -23.65 -12.11
C PHE A 292 -12.76 -24.08 -13.51
N GLU A 293 -14.07 -24.03 -13.78
CA GLU A 293 -14.64 -24.45 -15.07
C GLU A 293 -14.10 -23.59 -16.22
N GLU A 294 -14.06 -22.27 -16.05
CA GLU A 294 -13.54 -21.35 -17.08
C GLU A 294 -12.02 -21.53 -17.32
N ALA A 295 -11.26 -21.99 -16.32
CA ALA A 295 -9.82 -22.19 -16.45
C ALA A 295 -9.46 -23.55 -17.08
N VAL A 296 -10.20 -24.62 -16.80
CA VAL A 296 -9.94 -25.97 -17.33
C VAL A 296 -10.26 -26.07 -18.83
N GLU A 297 -11.18 -25.25 -19.34
CA GLU A 297 -11.49 -25.19 -20.77
C GLU A 297 -10.34 -24.64 -21.64
N LEU A 298 -9.31 -24.06 -21.02
CA LEU A 298 -8.17 -23.45 -21.69
C LEU A 298 -6.91 -24.27 -21.38
N GLU A 299 -6.58 -25.22 -22.26
CA GLU A 299 -5.51 -26.23 -22.09
C GLU A 299 -4.09 -25.65 -21.84
N GLU A 300 -3.88 -24.34 -22.04
CA GLU A 300 -2.62 -23.65 -21.79
C GLU A 300 -2.70 -22.78 -20.51
N SER A 301 -2.24 -23.33 -19.39
CA SER A 301 -2.06 -22.62 -18.12
C SER A 301 -0.61 -22.66 -17.66
N ASN A 302 -0.06 -21.54 -17.19
CA ASN A 302 1.27 -21.49 -16.60
C ASN A 302 1.30 -22.09 -15.18
N GLU A 303 2.50 -22.31 -14.62
CA GLU A 303 2.68 -22.94 -13.31
C GLU A 303 1.92 -22.21 -12.18
N ASP A 304 1.93 -20.88 -12.21
CA ASP A 304 1.23 -20.05 -11.21
C ASP A 304 -0.28 -20.24 -11.28
N SER A 305 -0.84 -20.31 -12.49
CA SER A 305 -2.27 -20.52 -12.71
C SER A 305 -2.71 -21.89 -12.21
N ILE A 306 -1.92 -22.94 -12.52
CA ILE A 306 -2.16 -24.30 -12.02
C ILE A 306 -2.19 -24.32 -10.50
N HIS A 307 -1.22 -23.66 -9.87
CA HIS A 307 -1.17 -23.58 -8.42
C HIS A 307 -2.40 -22.90 -7.81
N ILE A 308 -2.89 -21.81 -8.41
CA ILE A 308 -4.10 -21.11 -7.95
C ILE A 308 -5.35 -21.97 -8.13
N ILE A 309 -5.46 -22.67 -9.25
CA ILE A 309 -6.57 -23.58 -9.55
C ILE A 309 -6.62 -24.71 -8.51
N ASP A 310 -5.46 -25.26 -8.11
CA ASP A 310 -5.39 -26.28 -7.05
C ASP A 310 -5.92 -25.76 -5.70
N LEU A 311 -5.62 -24.51 -5.35
CA LEU A 311 -6.13 -23.88 -4.12
C LEU A 311 -7.64 -23.66 -4.16
N LEU A 312 -8.15 -23.19 -5.31
CA LEU A 312 -9.59 -23.08 -5.55
C LEU A 312 -10.28 -24.43 -5.36
N ARG A 313 -9.71 -25.51 -5.92
CA ARG A 313 -10.22 -26.88 -5.75
C ARG A 313 -10.17 -27.35 -4.30
N ASN A 314 -9.07 -27.07 -3.59
CA ASN A 314 -8.92 -27.44 -2.18
C ASN A 314 -9.97 -26.74 -1.32
N ASN A 315 -10.15 -25.42 -1.50
CA ASN A 315 -11.19 -24.66 -0.80
C ASN A 315 -12.59 -25.19 -1.10
N PHE A 316 -12.90 -25.41 -2.38
CA PHE A 316 -14.19 -25.97 -2.77
C PHE A 316 -14.46 -27.34 -2.11
N THR A 317 -13.46 -28.22 -2.07
CA THR A 317 -13.56 -29.53 -1.42
C THR A 317 -13.82 -29.39 0.08
N VAL A 318 -13.07 -28.52 0.75
CA VAL A 318 -13.23 -28.25 2.19
C VAL A 318 -14.62 -27.69 2.52
N TRP A 319 -15.15 -26.79 1.69
CA TRP A 319 -16.45 -26.15 1.90
C TRP A 319 -17.65 -27.02 1.52
N THR A 320 -17.43 -28.10 0.76
CA THR A 320 -18.48 -29.06 0.37
C THR A 320 -18.46 -30.32 1.22
N SER A 321 -17.30 -30.78 1.68
CA SER A 321 -17.19 -31.92 2.61
C SER A 321 -17.83 -31.61 3.96
N GLY A 322 -17.64 -30.40 4.49
CA GLY A 322 -18.26 -29.96 5.74
C GLY A 322 -19.79 -29.85 5.72
N ARG A 323 -20.43 -30.00 4.55
CA ARG A 323 -21.90 -30.02 4.42
C ARG A 323 -22.50 -31.41 4.65
N HIS A 324 -21.69 -32.47 4.56
CA HIS A 324 -22.17 -33.84 4.79
C HIS A 324 -22.09 -34.28 6.26
N ASP A 325 -21.32 -33.57 7.09
CA ASP A 325 -21.15 -33.85 8.52
C ASP A 325 -21.99 -32.90 9.41
N GLU A 326 -23.30 -32.80 9.16
CA GLU A 326 -24.25 -32.21 10.12
C GLU A 326 -24.51 -33.16 11.31
N ALA A 327 -23.46 -33.64 11.97
CA ALA A 327 -23.55 -34.31 13.27
C ALA A 327 -22.22 -34.28 14.03
N GLY A 328 -21.63 -33.08 14.16
CA GLY A 328 -20.63 -32.81 15.20
C GLY A 328 -19.19 -33.13 14.81
N ILE A 329 -18.45 -32.08 14.44
CA ILE A 329 -17.15 -31.66 15.01
C ILE A 329 -16.86 -30.30 14.36
N LYS A 330 -16.85 -29.22 15.15
CA LYS A 330 -16.38 -27.90 14.72
C LYS A 330 -14.86 -27.87 14.79
N GLU A 331 -14.18 -28.57 13.90
CA GLU A 331 -12.83 -28.15 13.52
C GLU A 331 -12.97 -27.09 12.43
N LYS A 332 -12.45 -25.88 12.69
CA LYS A 332 -12.42 -24.81 11.70
C LYS A 332 -11.51 -25.24 10.56
N SER A 333 -12.08 -25.81 9.50
CA SER A 333 -11.42 -25.99 8.21
C SER A 333 -11.08 -24.59 7.68
N LYS A 334 -9.83 -24.17 7.84
CA LYS A 334 -9.36 -22.83 7.49
C LYS A 334 -9.18 -22.76 5.97
N SER A 335 -9.78 -21.76 5.32
CA SER A 335 -9.63 -21.60 3.87
C SER A 335 -8.18 -21.30 3.52
N GLN A 336 -7.70 -21.87 2.41
CA GLN A 336 -6.40 -21.54 1.84
C GLN A 336 -6.54 -20.25 1.03
N GLU A 337 -5.78 -19.22 1.44
CA GLU A 337 -5.53 -18.05 0.60
C GLU A 337 -4.34 -18.37 -0.32
N LEU A 338 -4.18 -17.61 -1.40
CA LEU A 338 -3.04 -17.71 -2.31
C LEU A 338 -1.71 -17.70 -1.51
N PRO A 339 -0.95 -18.81 -1.44
CA PRO A 339 0.28 -18.88 -0.70
C PRO A 339 1.37 -18.11 -1.44
N GLU A 340 2.33 -17.68 -0.64
CA GLU A 340 3.23 -16.57 -0.92
C GLU A 340 4.45 -16.99 -1.74
N ARG A 341 4.28 -17.32 -3.02
CA ARG A 341 5.43 -17.56 -3.90
C ARG A 341 5.34 -16.75 -5.18
N GLY A 342 6.51 -16.32 -5.63
CA GLY A 342 6.79 -15.78 -6.96
C GLY A 342 6.44 -14.33 -7.07
#